data_AF-A0A1U7WCE6-F1
#
_entry.id   AF-A0A1U7WCE6-F1
#
_cell.length_a   1.000
_cell.length_b   1.000
_cell.length_c   1.000
_cell.angle_alpha   90.00
_cell.angle_beta   90.00
_cell.angle_gamma   90.00
#
_symmetry.space_group_name_H-M   'P 1'
#
loop_
_entity.id
_entity.type
_entity.pdbx_description
1 polymer ?
#
loop_
_entity_poly.entity_id
_entity_poly.type
_entity_poly.pdbx_seq_one_letter_code
_entity_poly.pdbx_strand_id
1 'polypeptide(L)'
;MSRVLCKSTIALIPSLASSTSPHFRFKHFRTSSSSFPRVSRMATEASSSSSSSSSSSSSSSSSSSAASPSPSSAIDFLSLCHRLKTTKREGWVRRGVNAPESIADHMYRMGVMALIAADLPGVDRDKCVKMAIVHDIAEAIVGDITPADGISKDEKSRRERAALEDMCKLLGGGPRAKEISDLWMEYEENSSLEAKVVKDFDKVEMILQALEYENEQGKDLEEFFQSTAGKFQTDVGKAWAAEVASRRKKSN
;
A
#
# COMPACT_ATOMS: atom_id res chain seq x y z
N MET A 1 31.37 32.81 48.03
CA MET A 1 32.75 32.32 48.24
C MET A 1 32.72 31.32 49.40
N SER A 2 33.61 30.32 49.35
CA SER A 2 33.77 29.18 50.28
C SER A 2 32.96 27.93 49.95
N ARG A 3 33.66 27.05 49.23
CA ARG A 3 33.35 25.66 48.89
C ARG A 3 33.70 24.77 50.10
N VAL A 4 32.88 23.76 50.37
CA VAL A 4 33.28 22.62 51.22
C VAL A 4 33.20 21.35 50.38
N LEU A 5 34.36 20.71 50.24
CA LEU A 5 34.60 19.41 49.64
C LEU A 5 34.21 18.32 50.64
N CYS A 6 33.55 17.25 50.20
CA CYS A 6 33.68 15.95 50.85
C CYS A 6 33.76 14.83 49.81
N LYS A 7 34.64 13.88 50.11
CA LYS A 7 35.34 12.95 49.23
C LYS A 7 34.52 11.70 48.90
N SER A 8 34.88 11.13 47.74
CA SER A 8 34.57 9.79 47.26
C SER A 8 34.80 8.67 48.28
N THR A 9 34.00 7.61 48.19
CA THR A 9 34.46 6.27 48.54
C THR A 9 33.92 5.27 47.52
N ILE A 10 34.87 4.60 46.87
CA ILE A 10 34.75 3.49 45.93
C ILE A 10 34.43 2.23 46.74
N ALA A 11 33.46 1.43 46.30
CA ALA A 11 33.27 0.07 46.79
C ALA A 11 33.24 -0.92 45.61
N LEU A 12 34.05 -1.96 45.75
CA LEU A 12 34.41 -2.98 44.77
C LEU A 12 33.27 -3.95 44.41
N ILE A 13 33.41 -4.49 43.20
CA ILE A 13 32.74 -5.64 42.57
C ILE A 13 33.22 -6.97 43.22
N PRO A 14 32.37 -8.00 43.27
CA PRO A 14 32.70 -9.32 42.70
C PRO A 14 31.54 -9.85 41.82
N SER A 15 31.74 -10.11 40.53
CA SER A 15 32.29 -11.31 39.88
C SER A 15 31.40 -12.57 39.89
N LEU A 16 30.90 -12.87 38.68
CA LEU A 16 30.63 -14.17 38.04
C LEU A 16 29.61 -15.16 38.63
N ALA A 17 28.52 -15.37 37.88
CA ALA A 17 27.97 -16.70 37.62
C ALA A 17 27.39 -16.79 36.20
N SER A 18 28.04 -17.62 35.39
CA SER A 18 27.60 -18.12 34.09
C SER A 18 26.57 -19.25 34.31
N SER A 19 25.46 -19.24 33.58
CA SER A 19 24.56 -20.40 33.48
C SER A 19 23.90 -20.48 32.10
N THR A 20 24.56 -21.26 31.26
CA THR A 20 24.04 -22.22 30.26
C THR A 20 22.69 -21.94 29.58
N SER A 21 22.78 -21.64 28.28
CA SER A 21 21.70 -21.76 27.30
C SER A 21 21.32 -23.24 27.07
N PRO A 22 20.03 -23.58 26.93
CA PRO A 22 19.64 -24.91 26.49
C PRO A 22 19.81 -25.05 24.97
N HIS A 23 20.72 -25.95 24.56
CA HIS A 23 20.82 -26.47 23.20
C HIS A 23 19.50 -27.13 22.79
N PHE A 24 18.78 -26.52 21.84
CA PHE A 24 17.71 -27.20 21.11
C PHE A 24 18.33 -28.24 20.16
N ARG A 25 18.21 -29.51 20.56
CA ARG A 25 18.61 -30.68 19.78
C ARG A 25 17.61 -30.88 18.64
N PHE A 26 17.97 -30.48 17.42
CA PHE A 26 17.25 -30.85 16.20
C PHE A 26 17.32 -32.38 16.02
N LYS A 27 16.20 -33.07 16.28
CA LYS A 27 16.04 -34.46 15.88
C LYS A 27 15.89 -34.49 14.36
N HIS A 28 16.82 -35.18 13.69
CA HIS A 28 16.68 -35.60 12.31
C HIS A 28 15.34 -36.31 12.09
N PHE A 29 14.45 -35.70 11.32
CA PHE A 29 13.33 -36.41 10.73
C PHE A 29 13.84 -37.24 9.56
N ARG A 30 13.67 -38.56 9.72
CA ARG A 30 13.87 -39.55 8.66
C ARG A 30 12.98 -39.21 7.47
N THR A 31 13.57 -39.25 6.29
CA THR A 31 12.88 -39.32 5.01
C THR A 31 12.07 -40.61 4.96
N SER A 32 10.75 -40.49 5.06
CA SER A 32 9.82 -41.54 4.67
C SER A 32 9.13 -41.06 3.40
N SER A 33 9.42 -41.75 2.31
CA SER A 33 8.69 -41.70 1.06
C SER A 33 7.20 -41.95 1.31
N SER A 34 6.38 -40.91 1.20
CA SER A 34 4.94 -41.04 1.05
C SER A 34 4.54 -40.66 -0.36
N SER A 35 3.92 -41.63 -1.03
CA SER A 35 3.39 -41.56 -2.37
C SER A 35 2.44 -40.37 -2.52
N PHE A 36 2.78 -39.43 -3.39
CA PHE A 36 1.85 -38.40 -3.83
C PHE A 36 0.77 -39.03 -4.72
N PRO A 37 -0.52 -38.76 -4.47
CA PRO A 37 -1.57 -39.17 -5.39
C PRO A 37 -1.46 -38.37 -6.70
N ARG A 38 -1.51 -39.13 -7.79
CA ARG A 38 -1.48 -38.72 -9.19
C ARG A 38 -2.50 -37.60 -9.46
N VAL A 39 -2.03 -36.38 -9.70
CA VAL A 39 -2.86 -35.33 -10.28
C VAL A 39 -3.17 -35.72 -11.72
N SER A 40 -4.43 -36.07 -11.99
CA SER A 40 -4.93 -36.33 -13.33
C SER A 40 -4.80 -35.07 -14.18
N ARG A 41 -3.84 -35.08 -15.10
CA ARG A 41 -3.78 -34.13 -16.22
C ARG A 41 -5.03 -34.36 -17.08
N MET A 42 -5.90 -33.35 -17.17
CA MET A 42 -6.86 -33.27 -18.28
C MET A 42 -6.08 -32.88 -19.53
N ALA A 43 -5.74 -33.88 -20.34
CA ALA A 43 -5.34 -33.68 -21.72
C ALA A 43 -6.62 -33.76 -22.57
N THR A 44 -7.03 -32.67 -23.17
CA THR A 44 -8.04 -32.68 -24.24
C THR A 44 -7.33 -32.90 -25.56
N GLU A 45 -7.69 -33.98 -26.24
CA GLU A 45 -7.16 -34.38 -27.54
C GLU A 45 -7.54 -33.35 -28.61
N ALA A 46 -6.54 -32.90 -29.36
CA ALA A 46 -6.72 -32.15 -30.58
C ALA A 46 -7.00 -33.14 -31.71
N SER A 47 -8.21 -33.10 -32.27
CA SER A 47 -8.54 -33.75 -33.54
C SER A 47 -8.60 -32.70 -34.64
N SER A 48 -7.82 -32.94 -35.68
CA SER A 48 -7.72 -32.16 -36.91
C SER A 48 -8.82 -32.54 -37.89
N SER A 49 -9.46 -31.54 -38.49
CA SER A 49 -10.21 -31.71 -39.74
C SER A 49 -10.13 -30.44 -40.58
N SER A 50 -9.84 -30.63 -41.86
CA SER A 50 -9.51 -29.63 -42.86
C SER A 50 -10.72 -29.02 -43.59
N SER A 51 -10.54 -27.75 -43.97
CA SER A 51 -11.00 -27.03 -45.17
C SER A 51 -12.48 -26.89 -45.50
N SER A 52 -12.94 -25.64 -45.56
CA SER A 52 -13.49 -25.05 -46.79
C SER A 52 -13.66 -23.53 -46.66
N SER A 53 -13.12 -22.82 -47.64
CA SER A 53 -13.22 -21.37 -47.86
C SER A 53 -14.58 -20.97 -48.39
N SER A 54 -15.22 -19.98 -47.77
CA SER A 54 -16.25 -19.17 -48.42
C SER A 54 -16.24 -17.76 -47.85
N SER A 55 -15.88 -16.83 -48.73
CA SER A 55 -15.92 -15.39 -48.56
C SER A 55 -17.36 -14.88 -48.50
N SER A 56 -17.73 -14.25 -47.39
CA SER A 56 -18.91 -13.38 -47.31
C SER A 56 -18.57 -12.15 -46.47
N SER A 57 -18.66 -11.01 -47.12
CA SER A 57 -18.36 -9.67 -46.62
C SER A 57 -19.40 -9.17 -45.63
N SER A 58 -18.88 -8.75 -44.47
CA SER A 58 -19.23 -7.54 -43.71
C SER A 58 -20.71 -7.26 -43.38
N SER A 59 -21.04 -7.47 -42.11
CA SER A 59 -21.65 -6.45 -41.25
C SER A 59 -21.58 -6.88 -39.78
N SER A 60 -20.37 -7.14 -39.27
CA SER A 60 -20.18 -7.27 -37.83
C SER A 60 -20.04 -5.87 -37.23
N SER A 61 -21.13 -5.38 -36.66
CA SER A 61 -21.12 -4.36 -35.62
C SER A 61 -20.14 -4.80 -34.53
N SER A 62 -18.89 -4.35 -34.62
CA SER A 62 -17.91 -4.53 -33.56
C SER A 62 -18.33 -3.62 -32.42
N SER A 63 -19.16 -4.14 -31.52
CA SER A 63 -19.17 -3.66 -30.15
C SER A 63 -17.74 -3.79 -29.66
N SER A 64 -17.03 -2.67 -29.60
CA SER A 64 -15.70 -2.56 -29.04
C SER A 64 -15.79 -2.85 -27.55
N SER A 65 -15.83 -4.14 -27.20
CA SER A 65 -15.48 -4.61 -25.87
C SER A 65 -14.09 -4.03 -25.59
N ALA A 66 -14.00 -3.09 -24.65
CA ALA A 66 -12.76 -2.43 -24.27
C ALA A 66 -11.66 -3.51 -24.13
N ALA A 67 -10.69 -3.51 -25.06
CA ALA A 67 -9.74 -4.60 -25.16
C ALA A 67 -8.93 -4.68 -23.86
N SER A 68 -9.00 -5.84 -23.20
CA SER A 68 -8.17 -6.15 -22.03
C SER A 68 -6.69 -6.18 -22.41
N PRO A 69 -5.77 -5.90 -21.47
CA PRO A 69 -4.35 -6.02 -21.71
C PRO A 69 -3.99 -7.45 -22.14
N SER A 70 -2.92 -7.59 -22.94
CA SER A 70 -2.39 -8.92 -23.27
C SER A 70 -1.95 -9.64 -21.99
N PRO A 71 -1.98 -10.99 -21.93
CA PRO A 71 -1.52 -11.71 -20.76
C PRO A 71 -0.07 -11.36 -20.35
N SER A 72 0.83 -11.16 -21.32
CA SER A 72 2.21 -10.75 -21.03
C SER A 72 2.26 -9.38 -20.35
N SER A 73 1.63 -8.37 -20.97
CA SER A 73 1.57 -7.00 -20.43
C SER A 73 0.94 -6.96 -19.05
N ALA A 74 -0.11 -7.76 -18.82
CA ALA A 74 -0.76 -7.86 -17.52
C ALA A 74 0.19 -8.44 -16.46
N ILE A 75 0.91 -9.52 -16.78
CA ILE A 75 1.88 -10.14 -15.85
C ILE A 75 3.08 -9.22 -15.60
N ASP A 76 3.59 -8.51 -16.61
CA ASP A 76 4.69 -7.56 -16.44
C ASP A 76 4.27 -6.38 -15.56
N PHE A 77 3.07 -5.83 -15.79
CA PHE A 77 2.50 -4.78 -14.95
C PHE A 77 2.32 -5.25 -13.50
N LEU A 78 1.74 -6.43 -13.28
CA LEU A 78 1.58 -6.99 -11.93
C LEU A 78 2.92 -7.30 -11.25
N SER A 79 3.92 -7.73 -12.02
CA SER A 79 5.29 -7.94 -11.53
C SER A 79 5.93 -6.63 -11.10
N LEU A 80 5.67 -5.52 -11.80
CA LEU A 80 6.10 -4.20 -11.35
C LEU A 80 5.38 -3.78 -10.06
N CYS A 81 4.06 -3.99 -9.96
CA CYS A 81 3.28 -3.70 -8.76
C CYS A 81 3.73 -4.51 -7.53
N HIS A 82 4.48 -5.61 -7.68
CA HIS A 82 5.11 -6.30 -6.55
C HIS A 82 5.95 -5.34 -5.68
N ARG A 83 6.58 -4.32 -6.28
CA ARG A 83 7.40 -3.35 -5.54
C ARG A 83 6.60 -2.64 -4.44
N LEU A 84 5.30 -2.41 -4.62
CA LEU A 84 4.43 -1.80 -3.61
C LEU A 84 4.28 -2.67 -2.35
N LYS A 85 4.44 -4.00 -2.46
CA LYS A 85 4.40 -4.94 -1.33
C LYS A 85 5.70 -4.91 -0.51
N THR A 86 6.80 -4.54 -1.15
CA THR A 86 8.14 -4.56 -0.54
C THR A 86 8.60 -3.19 -0.08
N THR A 87 8.14 -2.12 -0.73
CA THR A 87 8.45 -0.74 -0.33
C THR A 87 7.66 -0.40 0.92
N LYS A 88 8.40 -0.04 1.98
CA LYS A 88 7.82 0.37 3.27
C LYS A 88 7.49 1.85 3.25
N ARG A 89 6.41 2.22 3.94
CA ARG A 89 6.01 3.62 4.09
C ARG A 89 7.08 4.37 4.90
N GLU A 90 7.75 5.29 4.23
CA GLU A 90 9.00 5.93 4.60
C GLU A 90 8.84 6.82 5.85
N GLY A 91 7.65 7.40 6.04
CA GLY A 91 7.30 8.10 7.27
C GLY A 91 7.51 7.25 8.53
N TRP A 92 7.09 5.98 8.51
CA TRP A 92 7.26 5.05 9.63
C TRP A 92 8.70 4.57 9.78
N VAL A 93 9.37 4.29 8.66
CA VAL A 93 10.80 3.90 8.64
C VAL A 93 11.63 4.97 9.35
N ARG A 94 11.41 6.25 9.05
CA ARG A 94 12.12 7.39 9.66
C ARG A 94 11.83 7.60 11.14
N ARG A 95 10.74 7.05 11.67
CA ARG A 95 10.44 7.04 13.11
C ARG A 95 10.86 5.76 13.79
N GLY A 96 11.58 4.90 13.07
CA GLY A 96 12.08 3.63 13.58
C GLY A 96 10.96 2.72 14.05
N VAL A 97 9.78 2.79 13.43
CA VAL A 97 8.72 1.82 13.64
C VAL A 97 9.26 0.44 13.25
N ASN A 98 9.07 -0.55 14.11
CA ASN A 98 9.46 -1.92 13.84
C ASN A 98 8.45 -2.54 12.86
N ALA A 99 8.95 -3.24 11.84
CA ALA A 99 8.15 -3.89 10.81
C ALA A 99 7.03 -2.99 10.22
N PRO A 100 7.37 -1.82 9.67
CA PRO A 100 6.38 -0.89 9.14
C PRO A 100 5.60 -1.52 7.98
N GLU A 101 4.38 -1.06 7.79
CA GLU A 101 3.51 -1.42 6.68
C GLU A 101 4.16 -1.09 5.32
N SER A 102 3.73 -1.81 4.29
CA SER A 102 4.04 -1.49 2.89
C SER A 102 3.04 -0.51 2.30
N ILE A 103 3.37 0.10 1.15
CA ILE A 103 2.43 0.96 0.42
C ILE A 103 1.17 0.17 0.01
N ALA A 104 1.33 -1.12 -0.31
CA ALA A 104 0.21 -1.98 -0.64
C ALA A 104 -0.73 -2.22 0.57
N ASP A 105 -0.21 -2.30 1.79
CA ASP A 105 -1.02 -2.45 3.01
C ASP A 105 -1.90 -1.19 3.25
N HIS A 106 -1.28 -0.02 3.12
CA HIS A 106 -1.95 1.29 3.18
C HIS A 106 -3.11 1.38 2.16
N MET A 107 -2.82 1.16 0.88
CA MET A 107 -3.85 1.21 -0.18
C MET A 107 -4.94 0.14 -0.01
N TYR A 108 -4.59 -1.04 0.50
CA TYR A 108 -5.58 -2.09 0.79
C TYR A 108 -6.59 -1.62 1.83
N ARG A 109 -6.12 -1.07 2.97
CA ARG A 109 -7.01 -0.60 4.02
C ARG A 109 -7.84 0.60 3.57
N MET A 110 -7.29 1.49 2.74
CA MET A 110 -8.07 2.54 2.09
C MET A 110 -9.17 2.01 1.17
N GLY A 111 -8.90 0.94 0.41
CA GLY A 111 -9.92 0.27 -0.40
C GLY A 111 -11.06 -0.28 0.46
N VAL A 112 -10.75 -0.87 1.62
CA VAL A 112 -11.76 -1.32 2.60
C VAL A 112 -12.53 -0.14 3.18
N MET A 113 -11.86 0.96 3.51
CA MET A 113 -12.49 2.20 3.99
C MET A 113 -13.52 2.74 2.99
N ALA A 114 -13.14 2.83 1.72
CA ALA A 114 -14.05 3.23 0.64
C ALA A 114 -15.23 2.26 0.47
N LEU A 115 -15.00 0.95 0.65
CA LEU A 115 -16.04 -0.07 0.56
C LEU A 115 -17.07 0.01 1.70
N ILE A 116 -16.63 0.26 2.94
CA ILE A 116 -17.50 0.26 4.14
C ILE A 116 -18.12 1.62 4.45
N ALA A 117 -17.64 2.70 3.82
CA ALA A 117 -18.24 4.01 3.96
C ALA A 117 -19.70 3.97 3.50
N ALA A 118 -20.57 4.68 4.23
CA ALA A 118 -21.95 4.85 3.83
C ALA A 118 -22.02 5.55 2.47
N ASP A 119 -23.04 5.22 1.67
CA ASP A 119 -23.25 5.88 0.39
C ASP A 119 -23.46 7.39 0.61
N LEU A 120 -22.61 8.20 -0.03
CA LEU A 120 -22.65 9.66 0.09
C LEU A 120 -23.37 10.25 -1.13
N PRO A 121 -24.25 11.24 -0.95
CA PRO A 121 -24.93 11.89 -2.07
C PRO A 121 -23.94 12.43 -3.11
N GLY A 122 -24.09 11.98 -4.36
CA GLY A 122 -23.25 12.43 -5.48
C GLY A 122 -21.83 11.86 -5.51
N VAL A 123 -21.53 10.81 -4.73
CA VAL A 123 -20.25 10.11 -4.73
C VAL A 123 -20.42 8.69 -5.27
N ASP A 124 -19.64 8.32 -6.26
CA ASP A 124 -19.53 6.94 -6.74
C ASP A 124 -18.57 6.13 -5.84
N ARG A 125 -19.13 5.21 -5.04
CA ARG A 125 -18.36 4.35 -4.15
C ARG A 125 -17.37 3.44 -4.90
N ASP A 126 -17.77 2.88 -6.02
CA ASP A 126 -16.91 1.96 -6.79
C ASP A 126 -15.72 2.72 -7.36
N LYS A 127 -15.94 3.98 -7.77
CA LYS A 127 -14.86 4.88 -8.18
C LYS A 127 -13.92 5.22 -7.03
N CYS A 128 -14.43 5.47 -5.81
CA CYS A 128 -13.59 5.66 -4.62
C CYS A 128 -12.71 4.44 -4.34
N VAL A 129 -13.27 3.22 -4.42
CA VAL A 129 -12.49 1.98 -4.23
C VAL A 129 -11.40 1.85 -5.29
N LYS A 130 -11.74 2.06 -6.57
CA LYS A 130 -10.75 2.01 -7.67
C LYS A 130 -9.65 3.06 -7.49
N MET A 131 -10.02 4.28 -7.11
CA MET A 131 -9.07 5.37 -6.88
C MET A 131 -8.13 5.05 -5.71
N ALA A 132 -8.67 4.56 -4.59
CA ALA A 132 -7.89 4.17 -3.41
C ALA A 132 -6.79 3.14 -3.74
N ILE A 133 -7.08 2.13 -4.58
CA ILE A 133 -6.11 1.09 -4.92
C ILE A 133 -5.10 1.50 -6.01
N VAL A 134 -5.23 2.68 -6.62
CA VAL A 134 -4.30 3.17 -7.66
C VAL A 134 -3.61 4.48 -7.32
N HIS A 135 -4.02 5.20 -6.27
CA HIS A 135 -3.55 6.56 -6.03
C HIS A 135 -2.03 6.67 -5.81
N ASP A 136 -1.43 5.70 -5.09
CA ASP A 136 0.01 5.61 -4.87
C ASP A 136 0.70 4.58 -5.80
N ILE A 137 0.04 4.17 -6.90
CA ILE A 137 0.58 3.12 -7.78
C ILE A 137 1.94 3.51 -8.41
N ALA A 138 2.15 4.81 -8.65
CA ALA A 138 3.40 5.34 -9.21
C ALA A 138 4.60 5.14 -8.28
N GLU A 139 4.37 4.99 -6.97
CA GLU A 139 5.42 4.71 -5.98
C GLU A 139 6.06 3.33 -6.19
N ALA A 140 5.43 2.46 -6.98
CA ALA A 140 6.06 1.24 -7.48
C ALA A 140 7.35 1.53 -8.24
N ILE A 141 7.49 2.71 -8.86
CA ILE A 141 8.70 3.15 -9.56
C ILE A 141 9.48 4.15 -8.71
N VAL A 142 8.82 5.21 -8.24
CA VAL A 142 9.50 6.37 -7.63
C VAL A 142 9.86 6.18 -6.14
N GLY A 143 9.26 5.20 -5.47
CA GLY A 143 9.33 5.04 -4.01
C GLY A 143 8.41 6.01 -3.26
N ASP A 144 8.24 5.80 -1.95
CA ASP A 144 7.43 6.67 -1.09
C ASP A 144 8.22 7.96 -0.77
N ILE A 145 7.96 9.02 -1.56
CA ILE A 145 8.62 10.31 -1.41
C ILE A 145 7.93 11.11 -0.31
N THR A 146 8.67 11.45 0.75
CA THR A 146 8.17 12.17 1.92
C THR A 146 8.56 13.64 1.90
N PRO A 147 7.91 14.50 2.72
CA PRO A 147 8.34 15.89 2.89
C PRO A 147 9.80 16.05 3.36
N ALA A 148 10.36 15.04 4.04
CA ALA A 148 11.74 15.06 4.53
C ALA A 148 12.79 14.89 3.41
N ASP A 149 12.38 14.51 2.21
CA ASP A 149 13.29 14.33 1.06
C ASP A 149 13.59 15.65 0.33
N GLY A 150 12.93 16.75 0.71
CA GLY A 150 13.19 18.09 0.15
C GLY A 150 12.80 18.24 -1.33
N ILE A 151 12.04 17.29 -1.87
CA ILE A 151 11.52 17.34 -3.24
C ILE A 151 10.28 18.25 -3.25
N SER A 152 10.25 19.21 -4.17
CA SER A 152 9.08 20.09 -4.33
C SER A 152 7.86 19.31 -4.79
N LYS A 153 6.66 19.81 -4.47
CA LYS A 153 5.40 19.19 -4.90
C LYS A 153 5.35 19.00 -6.43
N ASP A 154 5.82 19.99 -7.18
CA ASP A 154 5.81 19.95 -8.65
C ASP A 154 6.77 18.88 -9.19
N GLU A 155 7.95 18.72 -8.58
CA GLU A 155 8.91 17.69 -8.99
C GLU A 155 8.44 16.29 -8.59
N LYS A 156 7.84 16.12 -7.40
CA LYS A 156 7.17 14.87 -7.01
C LYS A 156 6.10 14.48 -8.04
N SER A 157 5.18 15.41 -8.31
CA SER A 157 4.10 15.21 -9.28
C SER A 157 4.63 14.90 -10.68
N ARG A 158 5.70 15.56 -11.14
CA ARG A 158 6.34 15.27 -12.42
C ARG A 158 6.91 13.85 -12.48
N ARG A 159 7.61 13.40 -11.43
CA ARG A 159 8.19 12.05 -11.36
C ARG A 159 7.11 10.98 -11.34
N GLU A 160 6.08 11.17 -10.53
CA GLU A 160 4.98 10.21 -10.41
C GLU A 160 4.16 10.10 -11.69
N ARG A 161 3.90 11.23 -12.36
CA ARG A 161 3.24 11.23 -13.67
C ARG A 161 4.05 10.48 -14.71
N ALA A 162 5.37 10.71 -14.77
CA ALA A 162 6.23 9.99 -15.71
C ALA A 162 6.26 8.47 -15.41
N ALA A 163 6.32 8.09 -14.13
CA ALA A 163 6.21 6.69 -13.72
C ALA A 163 4.87 6.07 -14.15
N LEU A 164 3.76 6.76 -13.90
CA LEU A 164 2.43 6.31 -14.29
C LEU A 164 2.30 6.12 -15.81
N GLU A 165 2.84 7.05 -16.60
CA GLU A 165 2.88 6.93 -18.07
C GLU A 165 3.62 5.67 -18.51
N ASP A 166 4.76 5.35 -17.90
CA ASP A 166 5.52 4.14 -18.21
C ASP A 166 4.79 2.87 -17.76
N MET A 167 4.11 2.89 -16.62
CA MET A 167 3.23 1.80 -16.19
C MET A 167 2.05 1.58 -17.16
N CYS A 168 1.45 2.66 -17.65
CA CYS A 168 0.36 2.61 -18.64
C CYS A 168 0.83 2.04 -19.98
N LYS A 169 2.04 2.39 -20.44
CA LYS A 169 2.66 1.79 -21.63
C LYS A 169 2.96 0.30 -21.41
N LEU A 170 3.49 -0.07 -20.25
CA LEU A 170 3.77 -1.46 -19.88
C LEU A 170 2.50 -2.33 -19.90
N LEU A 171 1.37 -1.77 -19.45
CA LEU A 171 0.06 -2.42 -19.50
C LEU A 171 -0.47 -2.60 -20.93
N GLY A 172 0.15 -1.98 -21.94
CA GLY A 172 -0.28 -2.03 -23.34
C GLY A 172 -1.23 -0.91 -23.73
N GLY A 173 -1.39 0.13 -22.90
CA GLY A 173 -2.26 1.27 -23.17
C GLY A 173 -3.76 0.91 -23.15
N GLY A 174 -4.52 1.55 -24.03
CA GLY A 174 -5.96 1.29 -24.20
C GLY A 174 -6.84 1.77 -23.03
N PRO A 175 -8.12 1.35 -23.01
CA PRO A 175 -9.10 1.88 -22.06
C PRO A 175 -8.76 1.62 -20.58
N ARG A 176 -8.10 0.50 -20.27
CA ARG A 176 -7.72 0.16 -18.89
C ARG A 176 -6.57 1.01 -18.36
N ALA A 177 -5.53 1.23 -19.18
CA ALA A 177 -4.48 2.17 -18.83
C ALA A 177 -5.03 3.60 -18.69
N LYS A 178 -5.97 3.99 -19.57
CA LYS A 178 -6.64 5.29 -19.48
C LYS A 178 -7.44 5.43 -18.17
N GLU A 179 -8.22 4.42 -17.79
CA GLU A 179 -8.98 4.42 -16.53
C GLU A 179 -8.06 4.63 -15.32
N ILE A 180 -6.93 3.92 -15.25
CA ILE A 180 -5.94 4.09 -14.18
C ILE A 180 -5.36 5.51 -14.19
N SER A 181 -4.97 6.01 -15.38
CA SER A 181 -4.41 7.34 -15.54
C SER A 181 -5.39 8.44 -15.13
N ASP A 182 -6.66 8.33 -15.52
CA ASP A 182 -7.69 9.31 -15.20
C ASP A 182 -7.97 9.33 -13.68
N LEU A 183 -8.08 8.15 -13.05
CA LEU A 183 -8.28 8.04 -11.60
C LEU A 183 -7.12 8.66 -10.81
N TRP A 184 -5.88 8.40 -11.23
CA TRP A 184 -4.69 8.96 -10.58
C TRP A 184 -4.64 10.49 -10.72
N MET A 185 -4.88 11.01 -11.94
CA MET A 185 -4.92 12.45 -12.18
C MET A 185 -6.02 13.15 -11.37
N GLU A 186 -7.22 12.55 -11.32
CA GLU A 186 -8.35 13.10 -10.56
C GLU A 186 -8.05 13.17 -9.05
N TYR A 187 -7.37 12.15 -8.50
CA TYR A 187 -6.88 12.14 -7.13
C TYR A 187 -5.85 13.24 -6.87
N GLU A 188 -4.87 13.39 -7.76
CA GLU A 188 -3.80 14.39 -7.62
C GLU A 188 -4.29 15.83 -7.73
N GLU A 189 -5.25 16.07 -8.62
CA GLU A 189 -5.91 17.37 -8.79
C GLU A 189 -6.95 17.66 -7.70
N ASN A 190 -7.37 16.63 -6.94
CA ASN A 190 -8.40 16.72 -5.91
C ASN A 190 -9.70 17.36 -6.47
N SER A 191 -10.05 17.00 -7.71
CA SER A 191 -11.02 17.73 -8.53
C SER A 191 -12.47 17.27 -8.36
N SER A 192 -12.71 16.06 -7.86
CA SER A 192 -14.05 15.47 -7.65
C SER A 192 -14.42 15.29 -6.18
N LEU A 193 -15.66 14.88 -5.90
CA LEU A 193 -16.06 14.50 -4.54
C LEU A 193 -15.39 13.19 -4.13
N GLU A 194 -15.25 12.23 -5.05
CA GLU A 194 -14.55 10.97 -4.84
C GLU A 194 -13.09 11.22 -4.45
N ALA A 195 -12.39 12.09 -5.17
CA ALA A 195 -11.00 12.45 -4.86
C ALA A 195 -10.86 13.07 -3.47
N LYS A 196 -11.80 13.93 -3.06
CA LYS A 196 -11.82 14.51 -1.72
C LYS A 196 -12.06 13.48 -0.63
N VAL A 197 -12.96 12.53 -0.86
CA VAL A 197 -13.22 11.40 0.04
C VAL A 197 -11.97 10.53 0.17
N VAL A 198 -11.34 10.15 -0.94
CA VAL A 198 -10.15 9.28 -0.92
C VAL A 198 -8.94 10.01 -0.31
N LYS A 199 -8.75 11.31 -0.57
CA LYS A 199 -7.71 12.14 0.11
C LYS A 199 -7.97 12.24 1.62
N ASP A 200 -9.21 12.24 2.07
CA ASP A 200 -9.51 12.19 3.50
C ASP A 200 -9.23 10.80 4.07
N PHE A 201 -9.57 9.73 3.35
CA PHE A 201 -9.25 8.36 3.76
C PHE A 201 -7.75 8.11 3.85
N ASP A 202 -6.94 8.61 2.93
CA ASP A 202 -5.47 8.57 3.01
C ASP A 202 -4.97 9.12 4.36
N LYS A 203 -5.46 10.32 4.73
CA LYS A 203 -5.10 10.94 6.02
C LYS A 203 -5.66 10.18 7.23
N VAL A 204 -6.90 9.71 7.18
CA VAL A 204 -7.53 8.94 8.27
C VAL A 204 -6.80 7.63 8.50
N GLU A 205 -6.46 6.93 7.43
CA GLU A 205 -5.72 5.68 7.45
C GLU A 205 -4.34 5.89 8.10
N MET A 206 -3.63 6.95 7.69
CA MET A 206 -2.33 7.30 8.26
C MET A 206 -2.40 7.58 9.78
N ILE A 207 -3.38 8.35 10.26
CA ILE A 207 -3.48 8.63 11.71
C ILE A 207 -4.01 7.43 12.51
N LEU A 208 -4.82 6.57 11.90
CA LEU A 208 -5.23 5.31 12.51
C LEU A 208 -4.02 4.37 12.66
N GLN A 209 -3.19 4.26 11.62
CA GLN A 209 -1.96 3.49 11.66
C GLN A 209 -0.97 4.04 12.70
N ALA A 210 -0.86 5.38 12.80
CA ALA A 210 -0.06 6.02 13.85
C ALA A 210 -0.53 5.60 15.25
N LEU A 211 -1.85 5.69 15.52
CA LEU A 211 -2.43 5.26 16.80
C LEU A 211 -2.10 3.79 17.11
N GLU A 212 -2.22 2.90 16.13
CA GLU A 212 -1.90 1.48 16.29
C GLU A 212 -0.43 1.27 16.63
N TYR A 213 0.49 1.93 15.92
CA TYR A 213 1.93 1.86 16.25
C TYR A 213 2.28 2.49 17.60
N GLU A 214 1.63 3.58 18.01
CA GLU A 214 1.81 4.13 19.36
C GLU A 214 1.40 3.11 20.43
N ASN A 215 0.25 2.46 20.25
CA ASN A 215 -0.27 1.47 21.19
C ASN A 215 0.60 0.20 21.26
N GLU A 216 1.06 -0.28 20.11
CA GLU A 216 1.81 -1.54 20.02
C GLU A 216 3.29 -1.37 20.36
N GLN A 217 3.88 -0.22 20.03
CA GLN A 217 5.33 -0.03 20.04
C GLN A 217 5.79 1.10 20.98
N GLY A 218 4.87 1.79 21.66
CA GLY A 218 5.19 2.86 22.61
C GLY A 218 5.92 4.04 21.97
N LYS A 219 5.63 4.32 20.69
CA LYS A 219 6.19 5.46 19.95
C LYS A 219 5.42 6.75 20.28
N ASP A 220 6.07 7.90 20.07
CA ASP A 220 5.38 9.20 19.96
C ASP A 220 5.29 9.56 18.47
N LEU A 221 4.07 9.57 17.93
CA LEU A 221 3.77 9.86 16.53
C LEU A 221 2.82 11.06 16.41
N GLU A 222 2.82 11.98 17.40
CA GLU A 222 1.97 13.18 17.43
C GLU A 222 2.06 14.02 16.15
N GLU A 223 3.23 14.10 15.54
CA GLU A 223 3.44 14.87 14.30
C GLU A 223 2.52 14.41 13.15
N PHE A 224 2.14 13.13 13.07
CA PHE A 224 1.24 12.64 12.03
C PHE A 224 -0.19 13.20 12.24
N PHE A 225 -0.63 13.30 13.50
CA PHE A 225 -1.90 13.93 13.85
C PHE A 225 -1.88 15.43 13.60
N GLN A 226 -0.79 16.11 13.98
CA GLN A 226 -0.64 17.54 13.73
C GLN A 226 -0.59 17.86 12.22
N SER A 227 0.04 16.99 11.44
CA SER A 227 0.16 17.16 9.98
C SER A 227 -1.19 17.10 9.26
N THR A 228 -2.21 16.47 9.85
CA THR A 228 -3.54 16.30 9.24
C THR A 228 -4.61 17.25 9.82
N ALA A 229 -4.31 17.90 10.95
CA ALA A 229 -5.23 18.83 11.60
C ALA A 229 -5.72 19.92 10.63
N GLY A 230 -7.05 20.09 10.53
CA GLY A 230 -7.69 21.07 9.65
C GLY A 230 -7.63 20.76 8.14
N LYS A 231 -7.15 19.58 7.73
CA LYS A 231 -7.02 19.19 6.31
C LYS A 231 -8.09 18.21 5.81
N PHE A 232 -9.03 17.83 6.66
CA PHE A 232 -10.17 16.97 6.28
C PHE A 232 -11.26 17.80 5.59
N GLN A 233 -11.68 17.38 4.41
CA GLN A 233 -12.55 18.15 3.52
C GLN A 233 -14.03 17.77 3.70
N THR A 234 -14.29 16.48 3.81
CA THR A 234 -15.61 15.84 3.83
C THR A 234 -16.09 15.60 5.25
N ASP A 235 -17.40 15.46 5.42
CA ASP A 235 -17.98 15.20 6.75
C ASP A 235 -17.65 13.79 7.24
N VAL A 236 -17.58 12.80 6.34
CA VAL A 236 -17.13 11.44 6.68
C VAL A 236 -15.67 11.44 7.13
N GLY A 237 -14.78 12.15 6.43
CA GLY A 237 -13.38 12.26 6.78
C GLY A 237 -13.18 12.92 8.15
N LYS A 238 -13.87 14.05 8.39
CA LYS A 238 -13.85 14.73 9.69
C LYS A 238 -14.36 13.85 10.82
N ALA A 239 -15.48 13.14 10.60
CA ALA A 239 -16.08 12.27 11.60
C ALA A 239 -15.15 11.11 11.97
N TRP A 240 -14.55 10.43 10.98
CA TRP A 240 -13.64 9.32 11.24
C TRP A 240 -12.34 9.79 11.88
N ALA A 241 -11.78 10.92 11.43
CA ALA A 241 -10.60 11.50 12.06
C ALA A 241 -10.85 11.88 13.52
N ALA A 242 -12.02 12.47 13.83
CA ALA A 242 -12.41 12.78 15.19
C ALA A 242 -12.55 11.52 16.05
N GLU A 243 -13.06 10.42 15.49
CA GLU A 243 -13.15 9.14 16.18
C GLU A 243 -11.78 8.49 16.43
N VAL A 244 -10.83 8.58 15.49
CA VAL A 244 -9.45 8.12 15.74
C VAL A 244 -8.83 8.96 16.87
N ALA A 245 -8.99 10.29 16.82
CA ALA A 245 -8.47 11.19 17.84
C ALA A 245 -9.08 10.94 19.23
N SER A 246 -10.38 10.59 19.31
CA SER A 246 -11.06 10.30 20.57
C SER A 246 -10.53 9.03 21.26
N ARG A 247 -10.06 8.05 20.47
CA ARG A 247 -9.47 6.79 20.94
C ARG A 247 -8.03 6.91 21.38
N ARG A 248 -7.33 7.96 20.96
CA ARG A 248 -5.92 8.19 21.28
C ARG A 248 -5.77 8.67 22.71
N LYS A 249 -5.28 7.80 23.59
CA LYS A 249 -4.93 8.14 24.97
C LYS A 249 -3.57 8.83 24.97
N LYS A 250 -3.52 10.13 25.30
CA LYS A 250 -2.23 10.79 25.56
C LYS A 250 -1.72 10.32 26.92
N SER A 251 -0.58 9.64 26.93
CA SER A 251 0.18 9.41 28.15
C SER A 251 0.72 10.76 28.61
N ASN A 252 0.23 11.26 29.76
CA ASN A 252 0.79 12.43 30.43
C ASN A 252 2.21 12.18 30.93
#